data_AF-A0A7J4T5Z5-F1
#
_entry.id   AF-A0A7J4T5Z5-F1
#
_cell.length_a   1.000
_cell.length_b   1.000
_cell.length_c   1.000
_cell.angle_alpha   90.00
_cell.angle_beta   90.00
_cell.angle_gamma   90.00
#
_symmetry.space_group_name_H-M   'P 1'
#
loop_
_entity.id
_entity.type
_entity.pdbx_description
1 polymer ?
#
loop_
_entity_poly.entity_id
_entity_poly.type
_entity_poly.pdbx_seq_one_letter_code
_entity_poly.pdbx_strand_id
1 'polypeptide(L)'
;MVDTVSVSRINVRDLLSVDIEVWMKHPDDMDFKPRLKIVENTLFISNGESQDTLAQFGLEEEHMLAAQRDRRIELRVKFQVHGMHGRLNTINPIIADGKAKKLATANWKTVQPVAFE
;
A
#
# COMPACT_ATOMS: atom_id res chain seq x y z
N MET A 1 9.69 -8.30 7.88
CA MET A 1 9.04 -7.03 8.20
C MET A 1 8.75 -6.24 6.90
N VAL A 2 7.87 -5.24 6.95
CA VAL A 2 7.68 -4.30 5.83
C VAL A 2 8.99 -3.56 5.54
N ASP A 3 9.32 -3.41 4.27
CA ASP A 3 10.50 -2.69 3.80
C ASP A 3 10.18 -1.25 3.43
N THR A 4 9.23 -1.06 2.51
CA THR A 4 8.88 0.26 1.98
C THR A 4 7.38 0.30 1.67
N VAL A 5 6.77 1.46 1.88
CA VAL A 5 5.39 1.73 1.48
C VAL A 5 5.39 2.92 0.53
N SER A 6 4.76 2.78 -0.63
CA SER A 6 4.57 3.87 -1.59
C SER A 6 3.09 4.11 -1.85
N VAL A 7 2.71 5.38 -1.89
CA VAL A 7 1.35 5.80 -2.27
C VAL A 7 1.30 5.92 -3.78
N SER A 8 0.41 5.16 -4.42
CA SER A 8 0.26 5.13 -5.88
C SER A 8 -0.82 6.09 -6.37
N ARG A 9 -1.95 6.15 -5.66
CA ARG A 9 -3.11 6.94 -6.08
C ARG A 9 -3.97 7.29 -4.88
N ILE A 10 -4.55 8.49 -4.93
CA ILE A 10 -5.65 8.90 -4.05
C ILE A 10 -6.88 9.18 -4.90
N ASN A 11 -8.05 8.79 -4.40
CA ASN A 11 -9.31 9.03 -5.06
C ASN A 11 -10.41 9.25 -4.02
N VAL A 12 -11.36 10.13 -4.30
CA VAL A 12 -12.56 10.33 -3.50
C VAL A 12 -13.72 9.66 -4.22
N ARG A 13 -14.33 8.65 -3.58
CA ARG A 13 -15.57 8.01 -4.06
C ARG A 13 -16.61 8.11 -2.95
N ASP A 14 -16.93 6.98 -2.31
CA ASP A 14 -17.76 6.94 -1.12
C ASP A 14 -16.95 7.37 0.11
N LEU A 15 -15.71 6.84 0.21
CA LEU A 15 -14.68 7.20 1.18
C LEU A 15 -13.45 7.72 0.44
N LEU A 16 -12.55 8.39 1.16
CA LEU A 16 -11.19 8.61 0.66
C LEU A 16 -10.50 7.25 0.48
N SER A 17 -10.15 6.93 -0.77
CA SER A 17 -9.46 5.69 -1.15
C SER A 17 -8.00 5.99 -1.45
N VAL A 18 -7.10 5.25 -0.82
CA VAL A 18 -5.65 5.36 -1.00
C VAL A 18 -5.11 4.01 -1.47
N ASP A 19 -4.56 4.01 -2.67
CA ASP A 19 -3.87 2.86 -3.25
C ASP A 19 -2.41 2.91 -2.80
N ILE A 20 -1.97 1.86 -2.09
CA ILE A 20 -0.61 1.73 -1.59
C ILE A 20 0.05 0.46 -2.10
N GLU A 21 1.32 0.55 -2.44
CA GLU A 21 2.17 -0.61 -2.67
C GLU A 21 3.05 -0.83 -1.44
N VAL A 22 3.02 -2.05 -0.93
CA VAL A 22 3.77 -2.44 0.26
C VAL A 22 4.79 -3.48 -0.16
N TRP A 23 6.06 -3.13 -0.01
CA TRP A 23 7.18 -4.01 -0.24
C TRP A 23 7.54 -4.73 1.05
N MET A 24 7.55 -6.06 1.01
CA MET A 24 7.95 -6.92 2.12
C MET A 24 9.39 -7.37 1.94
N LYS A 25 10.14 -7.46 3.04
CA LYS A 25 11.51 -7.97 3.04
C LYS A 25 11.58 -9.46 2.73
N HIS A 26 10.66 -10.25 3.29
CA HIS A 26 10.59 -11.70 3.12
C HIS A 26 9.17 -12.14 2.72
N PRO A 27 9.01 -13.20 1.92
CA PRO A 27 7.69 -13.73 1.53
C PRO A 27 6.83 -14.20 2.72
N ASP A 28 7.47 -14.64 3.80
CA ASP A 28 6.77 -15.11 5.00
C ASP A 28 6.41 -13.99 5.99
N ASP A 29 6.73 -12.74 5.64
CA ASP A 29 6.32 -11.60 6.44
C ASP A 29 4.84 -11.31 6.20
N MET A 30 4.00 -11.59 7.20
CA MET A 30 2.56 -11.35 7.11
C MET A 30 2.07 -10.21 8.01
N ASP A 31 2.97 -9.52 8.72
CA ASP A 31 2.59 -8.56 9.75
C ASP A 31 2.55 -7.09 9.26
N PHE A 32 1.60 -6.81 8.39
CA PHE A 32 1.24 -5.44 8.01
C PHE A 32 -0.11 -5.05 8.61
N LYS A 33 -0.08 -4.24 9.66
CA LYS A 33 -1.22 -3.69 10.40
C LYS A 33 -1.23 -2.16 10.24
N PRO A 34 -1.78 -1.61 9.14
CA PRO A 34 -1.70 -0.18 8.85
C PRO A 34 -2.48 0.65 9.86
N ARG A 35 -1.85 1.70 10.37
CA ARG A 35 -2.51 2.78 11.15
C ARG A 35 -2.40 4.08 10.38
N LEU A 36 -3.46 4.87 10.44
CA LEU A 36 -3.58 6.13 9.71
C LEU A 36 -3.72 7.29 10.67
N LYS A 37 -2.94 8.33 10.41
CA LYS A 37 -2.99 9.58 11.14
C LYS A 37 -2.88 10.73 10.15
N ILE A 38 -3.69 11.77 10.32
CA ILE A 38 -3.58 13.01 9.57
C ILE A 38 -3.12 14.08 10.53
N VAL A 39 -2.03 14.77 10.18
CA VAL A 39 -1.54 15.95 10.89
C VAL A 39 -1.55 17.10 9.91
N GLU A 40 -2.26 18.17 10.27
CA GLU A 40 -2.54 19.33 9.40
C GLU A 40 -3.18 18.90 8.07
N ASN A 41 -2.35 18.66 7.06
CA ASN A 41 -2.76 18.32 5.69
C ASN A 41 -1.97 17.12 5.14
N THR A 42 -1.29 16.36 6.00
CA THR A 42 -0.46 15.22 5.59
C THR A 42 -0.98 13.93 6.20
N LEU A 43 -1.21 12.92 5.36
CA LEU A 43 -1.53 11.56 5.77
C LEU A 43 -0.25 10.80 6.10
N PHE A 44 -0.18 10.27 7.31
CA PHE A 44 0.87 9.39 7.81
C PHE A 44 0.34 7.97 7.90
N ILE A 45 1.13 7.03 7.38
CA ILE A 45 0.87 5.59 7.44
C ILE A 45 1.98 4.96 8.28
N SER A 46 1.60 4.25 9.34
CA SER A 46 2.52 3.48 10.19
C SER A 46 2.07 2.03 10.33
N ASN A 47 2.95 1.16 10.82
CA ASN A 47 2.60 -0.22 11.17
C ASN A 47 2.26 -0.32 12.66
N GLY A 48 1.31 -1.16 13.05
CA GLY A 48 0.75 -1.15 14.41
C GLY A 48 1.76 -1.35 15.55
N GLU A 49 2.86 -2.07 15.30
CA GLU A 49 3.91 -2.36 16.30
C GLU A 49 5.09 -1.39 16.24
N SER A 50 5.23 -0.61 15.16
CA SER A 50 6.31 0.36 14.99
C SER A 50 5.74 1.78 14.98
N GLN A 51 6.30 2.65 15.82
CA GLN A 51 6.01 4.09 15.73
C GLN A 51 6.65 4.75 14.48
N ASP A 52 7.44 3.99 13.72
CA ASP A 52 8.04 4.44 12.48
C ASP A 52 6.97 4.75 11.44
N THR A 53 7.06 5.97 10.91
CA THR A 53 6.28 6.40 9.75
C THR A 53 6.81 5.68 8.52
N LEU A 54 5.98 4.87 7.88
CA LEU A 54 6.34 4.14 6.67
C LEU A 54 6.13 4.95 5.40
N ALA A 55 5.10 5.79 5.40
CA ALA A 55 4.82 6.70 4.29
C ALA A 55 4.12 7.95 4.79
N GLN A 56 4.39 9.05 4.12
CA GLN A 56 3.70 10.32 4.31
C GLN A 56 3.28 10.88 2.95
N PHE A 57 2.10 11.49 2.89
CA PHE A 57 1.57 12.06 1.66
C PHE A 57 0.74 13.31 1.93
N GLY A 58 1.00 14.38 1.18
CA GLY A 58 0.23 15.63 1.28
C GLY A 58 -1.15 15.47 0.66
N LEU A 59 -2.19 15.72 1.43
CA LEU A 59 -3.57 15.69 0.96
C LEU A 59 -3.95 17.04 0.35
N GLU A 60 -4.88 17.04 -0.60
CA GLU A 60 -5.52 18.26 -1.09
C GLU A 60 -6.76 18.56 -0.23
N GLU A 61 -7.28 19.78 -0.34
CA GLU A 61 -8.43 20.23 0.48
C GLU A 61 -9.66 19.33 0.29
N GLU A 62 -9.95 18.90 -0.94
CA GLU A 62 -11.04 17.95 -1.22
C GLU A 62 -10.85 16.62 -0.48
N HIS A 63 -9.61 16.11 -0.43
CA HIS A 63 -9.28 14.87 0.26
C HIS A 63 -9.42 15.02 1.78
N MET A 64 -9.04 16.17 2.32
CA MET A 64 -9.20 16.48 3.74
C MET A 64 -10.66 16.57 4.15
N LEU A 65 -11.50 17.24 3.36
CA LEU A 65 -12.94 17.34 3.61
C LEU A 65 -13.58 15.94 3.65
N ALA A 66 -13.24 15.08 2.70
CA ALA A 66 -13.72 13.69 2.68
C ALA A 66 -13.24 12.91 3.92
N ALA A 67 -11.95 13.01 4.26
CA ALA A 67 -11.38 12.32 5.42
C ALA A 67 -12.03 12.77 6.74
N GLN A 68 -12.22 14.09 6.93
CA GLN A 68 -12.82 14.65 8.15
C GLN A 68 -14.29 14.27 8.30
N ARG A 69 -15.05 14.23 7.19
CA ARG A 69 -16.46 13.83 7.18
C ARG A 69 -16.64 12.39 7.64
N ASP A 70 -15.85 11.47 7.07
CA ASP A 70 -16.06 10.04 7.26
C ASP A 70 -15.25 9.46 8.43
N ARG A 71 -14.15 10.12 8.82
CA ARG A 71 -13.16 9.67 9.82
C ARG A 71 -12.62 8.26 9.57
N ARG A 72 -12.78 7.76 8.35
CA ARG A 72 -12.36 6.44 7.88
C ARG A 72 -11.84 6.57 6.47
N ILE A 73 -10.79 5.82 6.17
CA ILE A 73 -10.12 5.80 4.86
C ILE A 73 -10.10 4.37 4.36
N GLU A 74 -10.41 4.20 3.08
CA GLU A 74 -10.27 2.94 2.37
C GLU A 74 -8.81 2.79 1.90
N LEU A 75 -8.13 1.75 2.36
CA LEU A 75 -6.80 1.37 1.90
C LEU A 75 -6.90 0.22 0.91
N ARG A 76 -6.29 0.40 -0.25
CA ARG A 76 -6.10 -0.65 -1.25
C ARG A 76 -4.63 -1.00 -1.29
N VAL A 77 -4.30 -2.12 -0.65
CA VAL A 77 -2.95 -2.59 -0.45
C VAL A 77 -2.59 -3.58 -1.54
N LYS A 78 -1.51 -3.31 -2.25
CA LYS A 78 -0.89 -4.24 -3.18
C LYS A 78 0.45 -4.67 -2.60
N PHE A 79 0.55 -5.95 -2.24
CA PHE A 79 1.79 -6.49 -1.69
C PHE A 79 2.76 -6.86 -2.79
N GLN A 80 4.02 -6.51 -2.58
CA GLN A 80 5.15 -6.91 -3.38
C GLN A 80 6.22 -7.48 -2.44
N VAL A 81 7.03 -8.41 -2.93
CA VAL A 81 8.10 -9.03 -2.14
C VAL A 81 9.37 -8.97 -2.96
N HIS A 82 10.46 -8.51 -2.34
CA HIS A 82 11.77 -8.58 -2.98
C HIS A 82 12.16 -10.04 -3.18
N GLY A 83 12.59 -10.40 -4.39
CA GLY A 83 13.17 -11.72 -4.66
C GLY A 83 12.18 -12.90 -4.75
N MET A 84 10.86 -12.71 -4.58
CA MET A 84 9.88 -13.76 -4.94
C MET A 84 10.01 -14.18 -6.41
N HIS A 85 10.42 -13.23 -7.25
CA HIS A 85 10.77 -13.47 -8.63
C HIS A 85 12.28 -13.67 -8.68
N GLY A 86 12.72 -14.92 -8.57
CA GLY A 86 14.10 -15.26 -8.88
C GLY A 86 14.44 -14.73 -10.27
N ARG A 87 15.58 -14.06 -10.42
CA ARG A 87 16.09 -13.71 -11.75
C ARG A 87 16.61 -14.99 -12.38
N LEU A 88 16.08 -15.38 -13.54
CA LEU A 88 16.64 -16.52 -14.27
C LEU A 88 18.09 -16.18 -14.67
N ASN A 89 19.07 -16.77 -13.99
CA ASN A 89 20.49 -16.56 -14.29
C ASN A 89 20.88 -17.15 -15.64
N THR A 90 20.17 -18.20 -16.07
CA THR A 90 20.35 -18.83 -17.38
C THR A 90 18.97 -18.90 -18.03
N ILE A 91 18.72 -17.99 -18.96
CA ILE A 91 17.49 -17.97 -19.76
C ILE A 91 17.65 -19.03 -20.83
N ASN A 92 17.01 -20.19 -20.64
CA ASN A 92 16.73 -21.08 -21.77
C ASN A 92 15.56 -20.45 -22.54
N PRO A 93 15.76 -19.97 -23.77
CA PRO A 93 14.68 -19.36 -24.53
C PRO A 93 13.64 -20.44 -24.84
N ILE A 94 12.53 -20.41 -24.12
CA ILE A 94 11.32 -21.12 -24.53
C ILE A 94 10.80 -20.31 -25.71
N ILE A 95 10.87 -20.87 -26.92
CA ILE A 95 10.23 -20.30 -28.13
C ILE A 95 8.72 -20.55 -28.01
N ALA A 96 8.09 -19.97 -26.99
CA ALA A 96 6.64 -19.91 -26.88
C ALA A 96 6.22 -18.50 -27.30
N ASP A 97 5.62 -18.41 -28.49
CA ASP A 97 5.00 -17.20 -29.04
C ASP A 97 3.67 -16.88 -28.32
N GLY A 98 3.73 -16.79 -26.99
CA GLY A 98 2.57 -16.68 -26.12
C GLY A 98 2.79 -15.67 -25.00
N LYS A 99 1.74 -14.93 -24.63
CA LYS A 99 1.78 -13.99 -23.51
C LYS A 99 2.18 -14.74 -22.23
N ALA A 100 3.28 -14.34 -21.61
CA ALA A 100 3.66 -14.83 -20.29
C ALA A 100 2.49 -14.64 -19.31
N LYS A 101 2.15 -15.68 -18.54
CA LYS A 101 1.07 -15.60 -17.55
C LYS A 101 1.50 -14.66 -16.42
N LYS A 102 0.79 -13.55 -16.27
CA LYS A 102 0.99 -12.63 -15.13
C LYS A 102 0.70 -13.39 -13.83
N LEU A 103 1.66 -13.40 -12.91
CA LEU A 103 1.47 -14.01 -11.60
C LEU A 103 0.42 -13.24 -10.80
N ALA A 104 -0.30 -13.96 -9.95
CA ALA A 104 -1.27 -13.34 -9.06
C ALA A 104 -0.54 -12.44 -8.05
N THR A 105 -0.97 -11.19 -7.93
CA THR A 105 -0.49 -10.27 -6.90
C THR A 105 -1.44 -10.32 -5.71
N ALA A 106 -0.89 -10.48 -4.51
CA ALA A 106 -1.67 -10.38 -3.29
C ALA A 106 -2.17 -8.95 -3.13
N ASN A 107 -3.49 -8.78 -3.23
CA ASN A 107 -4.15 -7.49 -3.08
C ASN A 107 -5.16 -7.59 -1.95
N TRP A 108 -5.22 -6.57 -1.10
CA TRP A 108 -6.15 -6.50 0.01
C TRP A 108 -6.79 -5.12 0.05
N LYS A 109 -8.09 -5.09 0.33
CA LYS A 109 -8.86 -3.89 0.59
C LYS A 109 -9.29 -3.86 2.05
N THR A 110 -9.03 -2.77 2.75
CA THR A 110 -9.46 -2.57 4.15
C THR A 110 -9.93 -1.14 4.40
N VAL A 111 -10.77 -0.95 5.40
CA VAL A 111 -11.18 0.38 5.87
C VAL A 111 -10.58 0.60 7.24
N GLN A 112 -9.76 1.63 7.39
CA GLN A 112 -9.11 1.97 8.65
C GLN A 112 -9.67 3.27 9.21
N PRO A 113 -9.83 3.37 10.55
CA PRO A 113 -10.09 4.67 11.18
C PRO A 113 -8.87 5.57 10.99
N VAL A 114 -9.10 6.88 10.90
CA VAL A 114 -8.03 7.87 10.85
C VAL A 114 -8.07 8.75 12.11
N ALA A 115 -6.92 8.89 12.76
CA ALA A 115 -6.74 9.83 13.85
C ALA A 115 -6.38 11.21 13.29
N PHE A 116 -6.99 12.26 13.83
CA PHE A 116 -6.65 13.65 13.50
C PHE A 116 -5.93 14.25 14.70
N GLU A 117 -4.77 14.85 14.46
CA GLU A 117 -4.02 15.65 15.43
C GLU A 117 -3.76 17.06 14.90
#